data_AF-A0A352EX34-F1
#
_entry.id   AF-A0A352EX34-F1
#
_cell.length_a   1.000
_cell.length_b   1.000
_cell.length_c   1.000
_cell.angle_alpha   90.00
_cell.angle_beta   90.00
_cell.angle_gamma   90.00
#
_symmetry.space_group_name_H-M   'P 1'
#
loop_
_entity.id
_entity.type
_entity.pdbx_description
1 polymer ?
#
loop_
_entity_poly.entity_id
_entity_poly.type
_entity_poly.pdbx_seq_one_letter_code
_entity_poly.pdbx_strand_id
1 'polypeptide(L)'
;MKRATIVGEISAGGANPGREFRVNEHFMIFVPLGRAINPTTGTNWEGTGVKPDIPTPFAQALKTAHLAALRKLLETSTSERKKEQLKSVIDEVEKQP
;
A
#
# COMPACT_ATOMS: atom_id res chain seq x y z
N MET A 1 4.72 -10.69 -8.44
CA MET A 1 3.32 -11.13 -8.19
C MET A 1 2.36 -10.00 -8.57
N LYS A 2 1.08 -10.28 -8.83
CA LYS A 2 0.02 -9.29 -9.18
C LYS A 2 -1.27 -9.54 -8.37
N ARG A 3 -1.14 -9.70 -7.04
CA ARG A 3 -2.26 -10.11 -6.16
C ARG A 3 -3.06 -8.92 -5.62
N ALA A 4 -2.44 -7.76 -5.51
CA ALA A 4 -3.04 -6.55 -4.95
C ALA A 4 -2.65 -5.34 -5.81
N THR A 5 -3.41 -4.26 -5.64
CA THR A 5 -3.09 -2.90 -6.12
C THR A 5 -2.83 -2.04 -4.89
N ILE A 6 -1.66 -1.39 -4.83
CA ILE A 6 -1.23 -0.58 -3.70
C ILE A 6 -1.65 0.87 -3.94
N VAL A 7 -2.33 1.47 -2.97
CA VAL A 7 -2.84 2.84 -3.03
C VAL A 7 -2.35 3.61 -1.80
N GLY A 8 -1.81 4.81 -1.99
CA GLY A 8 -1.32 5.64 -0.90
C GLY A 8 -0.01 6.34 -1.24
N GLU A 9 0.84 6.52 -0.23
CA GLU A 9 2.15 7.15 -0.34
C GLU A 9 3.27 6.10 -0.42
N ILE A 10 4.49 6.55 -0.72
CA ILE A 10 5.68 5.69 -0.63
C ILE A 10 5.91 5.38 0.85
N SER A 11 6.07 4.09 1.19
CA SER A 11 6.35 3.70 2.58
C SER A 11 7.73 4.15 3.05
N ALA A 12 7.97 4.19 4.36
CA ALA A 12 9.22 4.69 4.93
C ALA A 12 10.47 3.86 4.58
N GLY A 13 10.32 2.59 4.16
CA GLY A 13 11.45 1.79 3.69
C GLY A 13 12.27 1.06 4.77
N GLY A 14 11.64 0.60 5.85
CA GLY A 14 12.28 -0.35 6.78
C GLY A 14 12.03 -1.79 6.34
N ALA A 15 13.07 -2.49 5.88
CA ALA A 15 13.01 -3.86 5.37
C ALA A 15 13.93 -4.84 6.11
N ASN A 16 15.08 -4.36 6.58
CA ASN A 16 16.10 -5.18 7.20
C ASN A 16 15.80 -5.38 8.69
N PRO A 17 15.53 -6.61 9.16
CA PRO A 17 15.38 -6.86 10.58
C PRO A 17 16.70 -6.60 11.30
N GLY A 18 16.61 -5.99 12.48
CA GLY A 18 17.75 -5.68 13.32
C GLY A 18 17.31 -5.40 14.74
N ARG A 19 18.29 -5.10 15.58
CA ARG A 19 18.06 -4.72 16.98
C ARG A 19 19.16 -3.81 17.47
N GLU A 20 18.91 -3.13 18.58
CA GLU A 20 19.96 -2.38 19.25
C GLU A 20 20.90 -3.29 20.04
N PHE A 21 22.18 -2.92 20.03
CA PHE A 21 23.23 -3.48 20.85
C PHE A 21 23.86 -2.36 21.67
N ARG A 22 23.99 -2.58 22.98
CA ARG A 22 24.68 -1.65 23.87
C ARG A 22 26.18 -1.71 23.59
N VAL A 23 26.79 -0.55 23.33
CA VAL A 23 28.24 -0.43 23.13
C VAL A 23 28.93 -0.17 24.47
N ASN A 24 28.37 0.73 25.28
CA ASN A 24 28.80 1.03 26.65
C ASN A 24 27.66 1.67 27.46
N GLU A 25 27.96 2.40 28.54
CA GLU A 25 26.93 3.01 29.39
C GLU A 25 26.07 4.10 28.73
N HIS A 26 26.57 4.75 27.69
CA HIS A 26 25.92 5.92 27.10
C HIS A 26 25.60 5.76 25.62
N PHE A 27 26.07 4.68 24.98
CA PHE A 27 25.90 4.47 23.55
C PHE A 27 25.30 3.10 23.21
N MET A 28 24.49 3.12 22.16
CA MET A 28 23.86 1.96 21.53
C MET A 28 23.89 2.11 20.02
N ILE A 29 24.00 0.98 19.32
CA ILE A 29 24.00 0.90 17.86
C ILE A 29 22.87 -0.02 17.40
N PHE A 30 22.17 0.35 16.33
CA PHE A 30 21.27 -0.56 15.65
C PHE A 30 22.06 -1.37 14.63
N VAL A 31 21.99 -2.70 14.71
CA VAL A 31 22.67 -3.60 13.77
C VAL A 31 21.62 -4.38 12.99
N PRO A 32 21.58 -4.29 11.65
CA PRO A 32 20.76 -5.17 10.83
C PRO A 32 21.33 -6.58 10.90
N LEU A 33 20.50 -7.54 11.32
CA LEU A 33 20.88 -8.94 11.48
C LEU A 33 20.40 -9.81 10.30
N GLY A 34 19.62 -9.23 9.39
CA GLY A 34 19.17 -9.90 8.19
C GLY A 34 18.81 -8.92 7.09
N ARG A 35 18.62 -9.48 5.90
CA ARG A 35 18.14 -8.74 4.72
C ARG A 35 17.03 -9.56 4.07
N ALA A 36 15.82 -9.00 4.06
CA ALA A 36 14.77 -9.55 3.20
C ALA A 36 15.21 -9.36 1.74
N ILE A 37 15.14 -10.38 0.91
CA ILE A 37 15.39 -10.29 -0.54
C ILE A 37 14.17 -10.85 -1.24
N ASN A 38 13.53 -10.03 -2.07
CA ASN A 38 12.40 -10.46 -2.85
C ASN A 38 12.88 -11.40 -3.98
N PRO A 39 12.32 -12.62 -4.12
CA PRO A 39 12.79 -13.60 -5.09
C PRO A 39 12.49 -13.20 -6.55
N THR A 40 11.59 -12.26 -6.79
CA THR A 40 11.27 -11.79 -8.15
C THR A 40 12.15 -10.63 -8.58
N THR A 41 12.43 -9.67 -7.70
CA THR A 41 13.19 -8.46 -8.07
C THR A 41 14.67 -8.52 -7.70
N GLY A 42 15.09 -9.51 -6.89
CA GLY A 42 16.47 -9.64 -6.41
C GLY A 42 16.90 -8.53 -5.44
N THR A 43 15.97 -7.67 -5.00
CA THR A 43 16.21 -6.53 -4.11
C THR A 43 15.16 -6.48 -3.00
N ASN A 44 15.11 -5.40 -2.23
CA ASN A 44 14.09 -5.13 -1.21
C ASN A 44 13.70 -3.65 -1.15
N TRP A 45 12.85 -3.31 -0.19
CA TRP A 45 12.31 -1.96 -0.01
C TRP A 45 13.10 -1.12 1.01
N GLU A 46 14.31 -1.56 1.41
CA GLU A 46 15.15 -0.81 2.37
C GLU A 46 15.51 0.56 1.80
N GLY A 47 15.33 1.63 2.59
CA GLY A 47 15.69 3.01 2.27
C GLY A 47 14.87 3.67 1.15
N THR A 48 14.14 2.90 0.35
CA THR A 48 13.36 3.38 -0.80
C THR A 48 11.86 3.25 -0.61
N GLY A 49 11.42 2.36 0.28
CA GLY A 49 10.01 2.06 0.46
C GLY A 49 9.40 1.26 -0.68
N VAL A 50 8.09 1.07 -0.60
CA VAL A 50 7.30 0.47 -1.67
C VAL A 50 6.55 1.58 -2.39
N LYS A 51 6.80 1.73 -3.70
CA LYS A 51 6.05 2.66 -4.54
C LYS A 51 4.62 2.14 -4.74
N PRO A 52 3.59 2.96 -4.50
CA PRO A 52 2.20 2.58 -4.74
C PRO A 52 1.89 2.53 -6.25
N ASP A 53 0.95 1.67 -6.64
CA ASP A 53 0.41 1.62 -8.00
C ASP A 53 -0.44 2.86 -8.30
N ILE A 54 -1.18 3.34 -7.30
CA ILE A 54 -1.96 4.58 -7.34
C ILE A 54 -1.43 5.52 -6.26
N PRO A 55 -0.53 6.47 -6.61
CA PRO A 55 -0.05 7.48 -5.67
C PRO A 55 -1.21 8.36 -5.19
N THR A 56 -1.35 8.51 -3.88
CA THR A 56 -2.46 9.24 -3.25
C THR A 56 -2.02 9.71 -1.87
N PRO A 57 -2.35 10.96 -1.46
CA PRO A 57 -2.07 11.41 -0.09
C PRO A 57 -2.67 10.47 0.95
N PHE A 58 -2.00 10.27 2.09
CA PHE A 58 -2.44 9.35 3.15
C PHE A 58 -3.93 9.52 3.50
N ALA A 59 -4.37 10.76 3.69
CA ALA A 59 -5.75 11.08 4.06
C ALA A 59 -6.81 10.62 3.03
N GLN A 60 -6.43 10.44 1.77
CA GLN A 60 -7.34 10.08 0.67
C GLN A 60 -7.21 8.60 0.25
N ALA A 61 -6.21 7.88 0.78
CA ALA A 61 -5.86 6.55 0.30
C ALA A 61 -7.04 5.55 0.35
N LEU A 62 -7.80 5.55 1.46
CA LEU A 62 -8.97 4.68 1.61
C LEU A 62 -10.06 5.00 0.59
N LYS A 63 -10.43 6.28 0.46
CA LYS A 63 -11.44 6.73 -0.50
C LYS A 63 -11.05 6.38 -1.93
N THR A 64 -9.80 6.68 -2.31
CA THR A 64 -9.28 6.35 -3.64
C THR A 64 -9.25 4.84 -3.91
N ALA A 65 -8.81 4.03 -2.94
CA ALA A 65 -8.79 2.58 -3.08
C ALA A 65 -10.21 2.01 -3.24
N HIS A 66 -11.16 2.51 -2.46
CA HIS A 66 -12.56 2.09 -2.53
C HIS A 66 -13.18 2.43 -3.89
N LEU A 67 -13.00 3.66 -4.38
CA LEU A 67 -13.48 4.07 -5.70
C LEU A 67 -12.83 3.27 -6.82
N ALA A 68 -11.52 3.01 -6.75
CA ALA A 68 -10.83 2.19 -7.74
C ALA A 68 -11.39 0.75 -7.79
N ALA A 69 -11.68 0.17 -6.63
CA ALA A 69 -12.28 -1.16 -6.55
C ALA A 69 -13.72 -1.18 -7.12
N LEU A 70 -14.57 -0.21 -6.75
CA LEU A 70 -15.94 -0.12 -7.23
C LEU A 70 -16.02 0.09 -8.74
N ARG A 71 -15.18 0.98 -9.30
CA ARG A 71 -15.10 1.22 -10.75
C ARG A 71 -14.67 -0.03 -11.51
N LYS A 72 -13.68 -0.77 -10.98
CA LYS A 72 -13.28 -2.06 -11.56
C LYS A 72 -14.39 -3.11 -11.50
N LEU A 73 -15.17 -3.16 -10.43
CA LEU A 73 -16.34 -4.03 -10.34
C LEU A 73 -17.44 -3.62 -11.32
N LEU A 74 -17.63 -2.32 -11.54
CA LEU A 74 -18.60 -1.79 -12.50
C LEU A 74 -18.26 -2.20 -13.93
N GLU A 75 -16.99 -2.11 -14.30
CA GLU A 75 -16.46 -2.54 -15.61
C GLU A 75 -16.61 -4.04 -15.85
N THR A 76 -16.46 -4.85 -14.81
CA THR A 76 -16.50 -6.33 -14.90
C THR A 76 -17.88 -6.92 -14.65
N SER A 77 -18.84 -6.12 -14.17
CA SER A 77 -20.21 -6.58 -13.90
C SER A 77 -20.99 -6.80 -15.19
N THR A 78 -21.67 -7.95 -15.30
CA THR A 78 -22.54 -8.30 -16.43
C THR A 78 -24.03 -7.99 -16.18
N SER A 79 -24.41 -7.68 -14.93
CA SER A 79 -25.80 -7.43 -14.54
C SER A 79 -26.10 -5.93 -14.45
N GLU A 80 -27.12 -5.48 -15.18
CA GLU A 80 -27.53 -4.07 -15.18
C GLU A 80 -27.97 -3.58 -13.79
N ARG A 81 -28.72 -4.40 -13.04
CA ARG A 81 -29.09 -4.07 -11.65
C ARG A 81 -27.86 -3.86 -10.76
N LYS A 82 -26.84 -4.71 -10.88
CA LYS A 82 -25.59 -4.55 -10.12
C LYS A 82 -24.83 -3.30 -10.56
N LYS A 83 -24.83 -2.97 -11.85
CA LYS A 83 -24.19 -1.75 -12.35
C LYS A 83 -24.87 -0.49 -11.81
N GLU A 84 -26.19 -0.44 -11.77
CA GLU A 84 -26.93 0.67 -11.16
C GLU A 84 -26.61 0.82 -9.67
N GLN A 85 -26.60 -0.29 -8.93
CA GLN A 85 -26.20 -0.29 -7.52
C GLN A 85 -24.77 0.23 -7.32
N LEU A 86 -23.81 -0.25 -8.12
CA LEU A 86 -22.42 0.19 -8.06
C LEU A 86 -22.27 1.68 -8.38
N LYS A 87 -23.00 2.21 -9.37
CA LYS A 87 -23.02 3.65 -9.68
C LYS A 87 -23.52 4.47 -8.48
N SER A 88 -24.62 4.05 -7.85
CA SER A 88 -25.14 4.72 -6.65
C SER A 88 -24.13 4.75 -5.51
N VAL A 89 -23.41 3.64 -5.27
CA VAL A 89 -22.40 3.56 -4.20
C VAL A 89 -21.18 4.42 -4.55
N ILE A 90 -20.75 4.46 -5.82
CA ILE A 90 -19.66 5.33 -6.27
C ILE A 90 -20.02 6.79 -5.97
N ASP A 91 -21.21 7.24 -6.34
CA ASP A 91 -21.67 8.62 -6.09
C ASP A 91 -21.70 8.96 -4.60
N GLU A 92 -22.06 8.00 -3.74
CA GLU A 92 -22.05 8.17 -2.29
C GLU A 92 -20.62 8.34 -1.76
N VAL A 93 -19.71 7.45 -2.13
CA VAL A 93 -18.31 7.49 -1.70
C VAL A 93 -17.60 8.74 -2.21
N GLU A 94 -17.93 9.21 -3.42
CA GLU A 94 -17.38 10.47 -3.96
C GLU A 94 -17.77 11.69 -3.11
N LYS A 95 -18.96 11.69 -2.52
CA LYS A 95 -19.48 12.76 -1.66
C LYS A 95 -18.98 12.69 -0.21
N GLN A 96 -18.44 11.56 0.22
CA GLN A 96 -17.83 11.46 1.55
C GLN A 96 -16.59 12.36 1.62
N PRO A 97 -16.39 13.11 2.71
CA PRO A 97 -15.24 14.01 2.87
C PRO A 97 -13.91 13.26 2.84
#